data_AF-A0A6G0QL30-F1
#
_entry.id   AF-A0A6G0QL30-F1
#
_cell.length_a   1.000
_cell.length_b   1.000
_cell.length_c   1.000
_cell.angle_alpha   90.00
_cell.angle_beta   90.00
_cell.angle_gamma   90.00
#
_symmetry.space_group_name_H-M   'P 1'
#
loop_
_entity.id
_entity.type
_entity.pdbx_description
1 polymer ?
#
loop_
_entity_poly.entity_id
_entity_poly.type
_entity_poly.pdbx_seq_one_letter_code
_entity_poly.pdbx_strand_id
1 'polypeptide(L)'
;MSNTSTANSPQMHNEKMLRLEKAKSKVNDPVLPYRQLVGKLQYLVSCTRPDIVNAVRCLGRHAGAYTKENFTSAKRVLQYLAGTRM
;
A
#
# COMPACT_ATOMS: atom_id res chain seq x y z
N MET A 1 -11.43 19.19 9.06
CA MET A 1 -10.72 18.50 7.96
C MET A 1 -9.41 17.95 8.53
N SER A 2 -9.25 16.63 8.59
CA SER A 2 -8.17 15.97 9.33
C SER A 2 -6.82 16.08 8.60
N ASN A 3 -5.84 16.64 9.31
CA ASN A 3 -4.45 16.84 8.89
C ASN A 3 -3.81 15.49 8.51
N THR A 4 -3.74 15.17 7.22
CA THR A 4 -3.03 13.99 6.73
C THR A 4 -1.58 14.38 6.45
N SER A 5 -0.65 13.91 7.28
CA SER A 5 0.78 14.16 7.09
C SER A 5 1.23 13.60 5.74
N THR A 6 1.71 14.47 4.86
CA THR A 6 2.26 14.10 3.54
C THR A 6 3.48 13.21 3.72
N ALA A 7 3.42 11.98 3.20
CA ALA A 7 4.59 11.13 3.14
C ALA A 7 5.52 11.65 2.04
N ASN A 8 6.78 11.97 2.33
CA ASN A 8 7.73 12.44 1.30
C ASN A 8 8.20 11.32 0.34
N SER A 9 7.92 10.07 0.69
CA SER A 9 8.23 8.90 -0.14
C SER A 9 7.06 7.90 -0.11
N PRO A 10 6.72 7.28 -1.26
CA PRO A 10 5.67 6.26 -1.35
C PRO A 10 5.99 5.00 -0.55
N GLN A 11 7.27 4.76 -0.25
CA GLN A 11 7.72 3.56 0.43
C GLN A 11 8.31 3.87 1.80
N MET A 12 8.10 2.98 2.77
CA MET A 12 8.90 3.00 4.00
C MET A 12 10.30 2.50 3.66
N HIS A 13 11.26 3.42 3.65
CA HIS A 13 12.67 3.04 3.59
C HIS A 13 12.98 2.19 4.81
N ASN A 14 13.59 1.02 4.59
CA ASN A 14 13.99 0.07 5.64
C ASN A 14 12.89 -0.83 6.24
N GLU A 15 11.77 -1.07 5.56
CA GLU A 15 10.91 -2.22 5.92
C GLU A 15 11.70 -3.51 5.64
N LYS A 16 12.11 -4.20 6.72
CA LYS A 16 12.51 -5.61 6.63
C LYS A 16 11.35 -6.33 5.94
N MET A 17 11.66 -7.06 4.88
CA MET A 17 10.72 -7.87 4.12
C MET A 17 9.90 -8.73 5.11
N LEU A 18 8.69 -8.26 5.46
CA LEU A 18 7.85 -8.90 6.46
C LEU A 18 7.56 -10.30 5.97
N ARG A 19 7.92 -11.31 6.77
CA ARG A 19 7.61 -12.71 6.46
C ARG A 19 6.10 -12.79 6.24
N LEU A 20 5.66 -13.46 5.18
CA LEU A 20 4.25 -13.75 4.96
C LEU A 20 3.69 -14.38 6.24
N GLU A 21 2.87 -13.62 6.97
CA GLU A 21 2.15 -14.11 8.14
C GLU A 21 1.27 -15.26 7.66
N LYS A 22 1.52 -16.47 8.17
CA LYS A 22 0.73 -17.67 7.86
C LYS A 22 -0.44 -17.86 8.83
N ALA A 23 -0.54 -17.04 9.87
CA ALA A 23 -1.61 -17.12 10.86
C ALA A 23 -2.93 -16.61 10.25
N LYS A 24 -3.81 -17.54 9.85
CA LYS A 24 -5.12 -17.24 9.25
C LYS A 24 -6.00 -16.29 10.07
N SER A 25 -5.82 -16.22 11.38
CA SER A 25 -6.58 -15.33 12.28
C SER A 25 -6.20 -13.85 12.16
N LYS A 26 -5.05 -13.51 11.59
CA LYS A 26 -4.55 -12.13 11.46
C LYS A 26 -4.47 -11.63 10.01
N VAL A 27 -4.86 -12.48 9.07
CA VAL A 27 -4.59 -12.33 7.63
C VAL A 27 -5.91 -12.34 6.86
N ASN A 28 -6.01 -11.53 5.81
CA ASN A 28 -7.19 -11.42 4.96
C ASN A 28 -8.45 -10.98 5.70
N ASP A 29 -8.34 -9.90 6.48
CA ASP A 29 -9.49 -9.24 7.08
C ASP A 29 -10.44 -8.76 5.96
N PRO A 30 -11.68 -9.30 5.86
CA PRO A 30 -12.62 -8.92 4.81
C PRO A 30 -13.12 -7.48 4.96
N VAL A 31 -12.95 -6.87 6.14
CA VAL A 31 -13.30 -5.46 6.38
C VAL A 31 -12.33 -4.52 5.66
N LEU A 32 -11.11 -4.97 5.36
CA LEU A 32 -10.10 -4.16 4.68
C LEU A 32 -10.13 -4.43 3.17
N PRO A 33 -10.52 -3.46 2.31
CA PRO A 33 -10.56 -3.62 0.86
C PRO A 33 -9.15 -3.55 0.22
N TYR A 34 -8.21 -4.34 0.74
CA TYR A 34 -6.80 -4.31 0.35
C TYR A 34 -6.60 -4.64 -1.13
N ARG A 35 -7.24 -5.70 -1.63
CA ARG A 35 -7.12 -6.12 -3.04
C ARG A 35 -7.64 -5.05 -4.01
N GLN A 36 -8.78 -4.44 -3.70
CA GLN A 36 -9.33 -3.35 -4.52
C GLN A 36 -8.39 -2.14 -4.52
N LEU A 37 -7.81 -1.81 -3.36
CA LEU A 37 -6.85 -0.73 -3.24
C LEU A 37 -5.60 -0.98 -4.09
N VAL A 38 -4.99 -2.17 -3.98
CA VAL A 38 -3.83 -2.54 -4.79
C VAL A 38 -4.15 -2.51 -6.29
N GLY A 39 -5.35 -2.99 -6.68
CA GLY A 39 -5.81 -2.91 -8.08
C GLY A 39 -5.88 -1.47 -8.60
N LYS A 40 -6.44 -0.55 -7.83
CA LYS A 40 -6.48 0.88 -8.20
C LYS A 40 -5.09 1.50 -8.29
N LEU A 41 -4.20 1.17 -7.36
CA LEU A 41 -2.81 1.64 -7.40
C LEU A 41 -2.06 1.09 -8.62
N GLN A 42 -2.30 -0.16 -9.00
CA GLN A 42 -1.73 -0.77 -10.20
C GLN A 42 -2.23 -0.08 -11.49
N TYR A 43 -3.49 0.34 -11.51
CA TYR A 43 -4.04 1.13 -12.60
C TYR A 43 -3.34 2.50 -12.71
N LEU A 44 -3.19 3.22 -11.60
CA LEU A 44 -2.46 4.50 -11.56
C LEU A 44 -1.02 4.36 -12.03
N VAL A 45 -0.33 3.30 -11.62
CA VAL A 45 1.02 2.96 -12.08
C VAL A 45 1.09 2.85 -13.60
N SER A 46 0.10 2.19 -14.20
CA SER A 46 0.10 1.90 -15.64
C SER A 46 -0.25 3.13 -16.48
N CYS A 47 -1.05 4.06 -15.94
CA CYS A 47 -1.56 5.20 -16.70
C CYS A 47 -0.78 6.49 -16.47
N THR A 48 -0.48 6.86 -15.21
CA THR A 48 -0.12 8.24 -14.87
C THR A 48 1.01 8.39 -13.86
N ARG A 49 1.32 7.38 -13.06
CA ARG A 49 2.25 7.49 -11.91
C ARG A 49 3.22 6.30 -11.82
N PRO A 50 4.22 6.21 -12.72
CA PRO A 50 5.24 5.16 -12.67
C PRO A 50 6.19 5.29 -11.47
N ASP A 51 6.23 6.44 -10.80
CA ASP A 51 7.03 6.71 -9.61
C ASP A 51 6.65 5.84 -8.39
N ILE A 52 5.39 5.39 -8.30
CA ILE A 52 4.93 4.49 -7.22
C ILE A 52 5.04 3.00 -7.56
N VAL A 53 5.56 2.62 -8.75
CA VAL A 53 5.65 1.22 -9.23
C VAL A 53 6.27 0.31 -8.19
N ASN A 54 7.37 0.74 -7.57
CA ASN A 54 8.09 -0.11 -6.63
C ASN A 54 7.26 -0.40 -5.37
N ALA A 55 6.55 0.60 -4.86
CA ALA A 55 5.66 0.43 -3.71
C ALA A 55 4.49 -0.52 -4.04
N VAL A 56 3.86 -0.35 -5.21
CA VAL A 56 2.75 -1.23 -5.64
C VAL A 56 3.22 -2.66 -5.85
N ARG A 57 4.40 -2.86 -6.44
CA ARG A 57 5.01 -4.19 -6.60
C ARG A 57 5.21 -4.89 -5.24
N CYS A 58 5.65 -4.17 -4.22
CA CYS A 58 5.81 -4.69 -2.86
C CYS A 58 4.46 -5.06 -2.23
N LEU A 59 3.42 -4.24 -2.42
CA LEU A 59 2.07 -4.51 -1.94
C LEU A 59 1.43 -5.73 -2.64
N GLY A 60 1.65 -5.87 -3.95
CA GLY A 60 1.13 -6.99 -4.74
C GLY A 60 1.57 -8.36 -4.23
N ARG A 61 2.78 -8.47 -3.68
CA ARG A 61 3.30 -9.72 -3.07
C ARG A 61 2.44 -10.20 -1.88
N HIS A 62 1.77 -9.28 -1.20
CA HIS A 62 0.94 -9.56 -0.04
C HIS A 62 -0.55 -9.73 -0.37
N ALA A 63 -0.94 -9.67 -1.66
CA ALA A 63 -2.34 -9.74 -2.08
C ALA A 63 -3.04 -11.09 -1.78
N GLY A 64 -2.27 -12.15 -1.49
CA GLY A 64 -2.79 -13.44 -1.02
C GLY A 64 -2.91 -13.57 0.50
N ALA A 65 -2.17 -12.75 1.24
CA ALA A 65 -2.07 -12.79 2.70
C ALA A 65 -1.73 -11.39 3.25
N TYR A 66 -2.72 -10.49 3.29
CA TYR A 66 -2.51 -9.12 3.78
C TYR A 66 -2.87 -8.97 5.26
N THR A 67 -2.07 -8.19 5.97
CA THR A 67 -2.26 -7.84 7.39
C THR A 67 -2.55 -6.34 7.54
N LYS A 68 -2.86 -5.90 8.76
CA LYS A 68 -3.06 -4.48 9.10
C LYS A 68 -1.82 -3.62 8.82
N GLU A 69 -0.63 -4.17 8.98
CA GLU A 69 0.63 -3.49 8.66
C GLU A 69 0.72 -3.22 7.15
N ASN A 70 0.48 -4.24 6.33
CA ASN A 70 0.47 -4.09 4.87
C ASN A 70 -0.55 -3.04 4.41
N PHE A 71 -1.72 -2.98 5.07
CA PHE A 71 -2.74 -1.96 4.79
C PHE A 71 -2.28 -0.55 5.19
N THR A 72 -1.50 -0.42 6.26
CA THR A 72 -0.89 0.87 6.65
C THR A 72 0.11 1.34 5.60
N SER A 73 0.94 0.44 5.07
CA SER A 73 1.88 0.76 3.98
C SER A 73 1.12 1.17 2.70
N ALA A 74 -0.01 0.52 2.38
CA ALA A 74 -0.87 0.93 1.27
C ALA A 74 -1.49 2.33 1.49
N LYS A 75 -1.94 2.65 2.71
CA LYS A 75 -2.41 3.99 3.07
C LYS A 75 -1.32 5.05 2.91
N ARG A 76 -0.06 4.73 3.19
CA ARG A 76 1.05 5.66 2.99
C ARG A 76 1.24 6.02 1.51
N VAL A 77 1.09 5.05 0.61
CA VAL A 77 1.11 5.32 -0.84
C VAL A 77 -0.01 6.30 -1.22
N LEU A 78 -1.21 6.12 -0.67
CA LEU A 78 -2.31 7.07 -0.87
C LEU A 78 -2.00 8.46 -0.31
N GLN A 79 -1.37 8.56 0.86
CA GLN A 79 -0.96 9.83 1.45
C GLN A 79 0.09 10.54 0.59
N TYR A 80 1.05 9.79 0.03
CA TYR A 80 2.01 10.34 -0.92
C TYR A 80 1.32 10.88 -2.16
N LEU A 81 0.41 10.11 -2.76
CA LEU A 81 -0.38 10.54 -3.93
C LEU A 81 -1.19 11.81 -3.64
N ALA A 82 -1.80 11.91 -2.46
CA ALA A 82 -2.57 13.08 -2.06
C ALA A 82 -1.70 14.34 -1.87
N GLY A 83 -0.48 14.18 -1.37
CA GLY A 83 0.46 15.28 -1.16
C GLY A 83 1.27 15.67 -2.39
N THR A 84 1.38 14.79 -3.39
CA THR A 84 2.06 15.06 -4.67
C THR A 84 1.09 15.58 -5.75
N ARG A 85 0.03 16.29 -5.33
CA ARG A 85 -0.84 17.03 -6.24
C ARG A 85 -0.01 17.97 -7.12
N MET A 86 -0.10 17.76 -8.44
CA MET A 86 0.10 18.83 -9.41
C MET A 86 -1.14 19.72 -9.43
#